data_AF-A0AA39UZH1-F1
#
_entry.id   AF-A0AA39UZH1-F1
#
_cell.length_a   1.000
_cell.length_b   1.000
_cell.length_c   1.000
_cell.angle_alpha   90.00
_cell.angle_beta   90.00
_cell.angle_gamma   90.00
#
_symmetry.space_group_name_H-M   'P 1'
#
loop_
_entity.id
_entity.type
_entity.pdbx_description
1 polymer ?
#
loop_
_entity_poly.entity_id
_entity_poly.type
_entity_poly.pdbx_seq_one_letter_code
_entity_poly.pdbx_strand_id
1 'polypeptide(L)'
;MYTYLLSCPPRRQFRAIDPLRCISTATGRQRTIGHGQNLSARYARLEKSLRQKQVLQGDLDELSGSLPTVLEKAEKNKKQNMFRGLVVPELPRAPESDECCMSGCAVCVYDLYEESMAAYKKNVAVLRNTLVSMGVPEYEWPTSIMSPTENVERKSNVTLSVFEEMERALKEKQKSSAASRQTS
;
A
#
# COMPACT_ATOMS: atom_id res chain seq x y z
N MET A 1 -67.40 22.70 -18.00
CA MET A 1 -66.98 21.79 -19.09
C MET A 1 -65.80 22.42 -19.81
N TYR A 2 -64.58 21.95 -19.55
CA TYR A 2 -63.41 22.34 -20.33
C TYR A 2 -62.70 21.07 -20.78
N THR A 3 -62.58 20.93 -22.09
CA THR A 3 -62.04 19.80 -22.82
C THR A 3 -60.51 19.77 -22.71
N TYR A 4 -59.97 18.62 -22.27
CA TYR A 4 -58.54 18.36 -22.30
C TYR A 4 -58.11 18.05 -23.74
N LEU A 5 -57.37 18.96 -24.37
CA LEU A 5 -56.63 18.69 -25.60
C LEU A 5 -55.29 18.03 -25.24
N LEU A 6 -55.21 16.71 -25.46
CA LEU A 6 -53.98 15.94 -25.50
C LEU A 6 -53.12 16.41 -26.69
N SER A 7 -52.22 17.37 -26.44
CA SER A 7 -51.18 17.73 -27.38
C SER A 7 -49.99 16.79 -27.18
N CYS A 8 -49.79 15.88 -28.14
CA CYS A 8 -48.63 15.00 -28.19
C CYS A 8 -47.36 15.82 -28.46
N PRO A 9 -46.30 15.76 -27.62
CA PRO A 9 -45.02 16.34 -27.98
C PRO A 9 -44.35 15.53 -29.11
N PRO A 10 -43.62 16.17 -30.04
CA PRO A 10 -43.00 15.49 -31.15
C PRO A 10 -41.88 14.54 -30.69
N ARG A 11 -41.87 13.36 -31.32
CA ARG A 11 -40.84 12.32 -31.24
C ARG A 11 -39.44 12.93 -31.35
N ARG A 12 -38.69 12.92 -30.25
CA ARG A 12 -37.24 13.19 -30.25
C ARG A 12 -36.59 12.24 -31.25
N GLN A 13 -36.05 12.78 -32.34
CA GLN A 13 -35.12 12.08 -33.19
C GLN A 13 -33.87 11.77 -32.35
N PHE A 14 -33.80 10.55 -31.80
CA PHE A 14 -32.53 10.00 -31.37
C PHE A 14 -31.65 9.87 -32.61
N ARG A 15 -30.71 10.81 -32.79
CA ARG A 15 -29.56 10.56 -33.66
C ARG A 15 -28.81 9.39 -33.03
N ALA A 16 -28.82 8.25 -33.70
CA ALA A 16 -27.91 7.17 -33.39
C ALA A 16 -26.49 7.74 -33.40
N ILE A 17 -25.78 7.61 -32.30
CA ILE A 17 -24.34 7.83 -32.26
C ILE A 17 -23.77 6.57 -32.89
N ASP A 18 -23.40 6.65 -34.17
CA ASP A 18 -22.67 5.60 -34.86
C ASP A 18 -21.37 5.30 -34.07
N PRO A 19 -21.15 4.07 -33.57
CA PRO A 19 -19.99 3.74 -32.76
C PRO A 19 -18.71 3.54 -33.59
N LEU A 20 -18.70 3.93 -34.88
CA LEU A 20 -17.53 3.85 -35.75
C LEU A 20 -17.14 5.22 -36.28
N ARG A 21 -17.01 6.19 -35.37
CA ARG A 21 -16.31 7.45 -35.67
C ARG A 21 -14.83 7.25 -35.43
N CYS A 22 -14.18 6.62 -36.42
CA CYS A 22 -12.73 6.71 -36.58
C CYS A 22 -12.36 8.20 -36.65
N ILE A 23 -11.60 8.68 -35.67
CA ILE A 23 -11.01 10.02 -35.71
C ILE A 23 -9.94 9.99 -36.80
N SER A 24 -10.37 10.28 -38.03
CA SER A 24 -9.49 10.49 -39.17
C SER A 24 -8.79 11.83 -38.99
N THR A 25 -7.66 11.85 -38.30
CA THR A 25 -6.69 12.93 -38.50
C THR A 25 -6.18 12.80 -39.94
N ALA A 26 -6.49 13.81 -40.74
CA ALA A 26 -6.12 13.90 -42.14
C ALA A 26 -4.59 13.90 -42.30
N THR A 27 -4.00 12.72 -42.43
CA THR A 27 -2.78 12.47 -43.21
C THR A 27 -2.96 11.13 -43.92
N GLY A 28 -3.45 11.17 -45.15
CA GLY A 28 -3.60 9.98 -45.98
C GLY A 28 -2.23 9.35 -46.26
N ARG A 29 -1.90 8.25 -45.56
CA ARG A 29 -0.90 7.29 -46.05
C ARG A 29 -1.63 6.10 -46.64
N GLN A 30 -1.81 6.14 -47.94
CA GLN A 30 -2.08 4.96 -48.76
C GLN A 30 -0.95 3.96 -48.50
N ARG A 31 -1.24 2.86 -47.80
CA ARG A 31 -0.30 1.74 -47.66
C ARG A 31 -0.34 0.98 -48.97
N THR A 32 0.66 1.19 -49.82
CA THR A 32 0.90 0.34 -50.98
C THR A 32 1.23 -1.06 -50.48
N ILE A 33 0.33 -2.00 -50.77
CA ILE A 33 0.56 -3.43 -50.57
C ILE A 33 1.40 -3.86 -51.77
N GLY A 34 2.67 -4.21 -51.54
CA GLY A 34 3.53 -4.82 -52.54
C GLY A 34 4.67 -3.93 -53.07
N HIS A 35 5.79 -3.95 -52.36
CA HIS A 35 7.15 -4.05 -52.93
C HIS A 35 8.13 -4.13 -51.76
N GLY A 36 9.14 -5.00 -51.85
CA GLY A 36 10.17 -5.15 -50.82
C GLY A 36 10.69 -3.78 -50.40
N GLN A 37 10.51 -3.41 -49.13
CA GLN A 37 10.94 -2.11 -48.64
C GLN A 37 12.45 -2.01 -48.82
N ASN A 38 12.93 -0.93 -49.45
CA ASN A 38 14.35 -0.66 -49.58
C ASN A 38 15.01 -0.75 -48.19
N LEU A 39 15.90 -1.74 -48.00
CA LEU A 39 16.59 -1.97 -46.72
C LEU A 39 17.35 -0.70 -46.28
N SER A 40 17.88 0.05 -47.24
CA SER A 40 18.51 1.36 -47.02
C SER A 40 17.56 2.39 -46.40
N ALA A 41 16.33 2.51 -46.92
CA ALA A 41 15.32 3.43 -46.40
C ALA A 41 14.83 3.01 -44.99
N ARG A 42 14.75 1.69 -44.73
CA ARG A 42 14.43 1.16 -43.40
C ARG A 42 15.53 1.46 -42.40
N TYR A 43 16.79 1.24 -42.79
CA TYR A 43 17.96 1.54 -41.96
C TYR A 43 18.04 3.02 -41.61
N ALA A 44 17.88 3.91 -42.60
CA ALA A 44 17.89 5.36 -42.39
C ALA A 44 16.78 5.84 -41.43
N ARG A 45 15.60 5.20 -41.45
CA ARG A 45 14.53 5.50 -40.49
C ARG A 45 14.90 5.04 -39.07
N LEU A 46 15.46 3.83 -38.95
CA LEU A 46 15.86 3.26 -37.67
C LEU A 46 16.98 4.10 -37.03
N GLU A 47 17.96 4.54 -37.81
CA GLU A 47 19.05 5.40 -37.33
C GLU A 47 18.53 6.73 -36.78
N LYS A 48 17.56 7.36 -37.46
CA LYS A 48 16.90 8.59 -36.96
C LYS A 48 16.18 8.35 -35.63
N SER A 49 15.46 7.24 -35.50
CA SER A 49 14.77 6.88 -34.25
C SER A 49 15.75 6.60 -33.11
N LEU A 50 16.90 5.95 -33.38
CA LEU A 50 17.92 5.71 -32.36
C LEU A 50 18.56 7.01 -31.85
N ARG A 51 18.87 7.95 -32.76
CA ARG A 51 19.40 9.28 -32.37
C ARG A 51 18.40 10.06 -31.51
N GLN A 52 17.13 10.06 -31.89
CA GLN A 52 16.07 10.70 -31.10
C GLN A 52 15.95 10.08 -29.71
N LYS A 53 16.02 8.74 -29.61
CA LYS A 53 16.00 8.04 -28.32
C LYS A 53 17.20 8.46 -27.45
N GLN A 54 18.39 8.56 -28.03
CA GLN A 54 19.60 8.97 -27.30
C GLN A 54 19.49 10.39 -26.75
N VAL A 55 18.94 11.34 -27.51
CA VAL A 55 18.71 12.72 -27.03
C VAL A 55 17.74 12.74 -25.86
N LEU A 56 16.59 12.07 -26.00
CA LEU A 56 15.61 11.98 -24.91
C LEU A 56 16.18 11.31 -23.67
N GLN A 57 17.05 10.31 -23.85
CA GLN A 57 17.71 9.65 -22.73
C GLN A 57 18.69 10.59 -22.02
N GLY A 58 19.44 11.40 -22.78
CA GLY A 58 20.27 12.48 -22.21
C GLY A 58 19.45 13.54 -21.48
N ASP A 59 18.32 13.97 -22.03
CA ASP A 59 17.42 14.93 -21.38
C ASP A 59 16.88 14.38 -20.04
N LEU A 60 16.53 13.08 -20.00
CA LEU A 60 16.10 12.42 -18.76
C LEU A 60 17.23 12.34 -17.72
N ASP A 61 18.45 12.04 -18.17
CA ASP A 61 19.62 11.98 -17.31
C ASP A 61 19.97 13.38 -16.75
N GLU A 62 19.89 14.44 -17.56
CA GLU A 62 20.08 15.83 -17.12
C GLU A 62 19.00 16.27 -16.13
N LEU A 63 17.73 15.95 -16.39
CA LEU A 63 16.62 16.21 -15.47
C LEU A 63 16.76 15.43 -14.15
N SER A 64 17.35 14.23 -14.19
CA SER A 64 17.65 13.44 -13.00
C SER A 64 18.81 14.04 -12.19
N GLY A 65 19.79 14.65 -12.85
CA GLY A 65 20.93 15.32 -12.23
C GLY A 65 20.60 16.67 -11.60
N SER A 66 19.50 17.32 -12.00
CA SER A 66 19.12 18.66 -11.54
C SER A 66 18.05 18.68 -10.44
N LEU A 67 17.84 17.60 -9.69
CA LEU A 67 16.93 17.58 -8.52
C LEU A 67 17.71 17.73 -7.20
N PRO A 68 17.69 18.92 -6.55
CA PRO A 68 18.13 19.03 -5.18
C PRO A 68 17.01 18.56 -4.23
N THR A 69 17.29 17.47 -3.52
CA THR A 69 17.07 17.34 -2.06
C THR A 69 15.69 16.95 -1.50
N VAL A 70 14.59 16.81 -2.25
CA VAL A 70 13.31 16.34 -1.63
C VAL A 70 12.99 14.85 -1.91
N LEU A 71 13.50 14.25 -2.99
CA LEU A 71 13.31 12.82 -3.28
C LEU A 71 14.39 11.90 -2.70
N GLU A 72 15.52 12.47 -2.27
CA GLU A 72 16.66 11.73 -1.71
C GLU A 72 16.35 11.02 -0.38
N LYS A 73 15.28 11.40 0.34
CA LYS A 73 14.97 10.85 1.67
C LYS A 73 14.10 9.58 1.60
N ALA A 74 13.38 9.36 0.50
CA ALA A 74 12.59 8.15 0.29
C ALA A 74 13.39 7.02 -0.37
N GLU A 75 14.37 7.36 -1.22
CA GLU A 75 15.16 6.36 -1.95
C GLU A 75 16.33 5.79 -1.14
N LYS A 76 16.83 6.51 -0.12
CA LYS A 76 17.90 6.02 0.76
C LYS A 76 17.47 4.92 1.74
N ASN A 77 16.16 4.72 1.93
CA ASN A 77 15.65 3.61 2.74
C ASN A 77 15.57 2.29 1.98
N LYS A 78 15.68 2.30 0.65
CA LYS A 78 15.60 1.10 -0.19
C LYS A 78 16.91 0.31 -0.22
N LYS A 79 17.68 0.32 0.87
CA LYS A 79 18.82 -0.58 1.09
C LYS A 79 18.27 -1.96 1.46
N GLN A 80 17.61 -2.58 0.50
CA GLN A 80 17.45 -4.01 0.29
C GLN A 80 17.71 -4.87 1.54
N ASN A 81 16.75 -4.92 2.47
CA ASN A 81 16.72 -5.98 3.47
C ASN A 81 16.33 -7.29 2.77
N MET A 82 17.28 -7.88 2.04
CA MET A 82 17.15 -9.21 1.46
C MET A 82 17.76 -10.21 2.42
N PHE A 83 16.95 -11.13 2.95
CA PHE A 83 17.41 -12.21 3.82
C PHE A 83 17.29 -13.53 3.07
N ARG A 84 18.42 -14.23 2.85
CA ARG A 84 18.45 -15.53 2.13
C ARG A 84 17.76 -15.49 0.75
N GLY A 85 17.77 -14.34 0.07
CA GLY A 85 17.09 -14.12 -1.22
C GLY A 85 15.60 -13.79 -1.11
N LEU A 86 15.04 -13.74 0.10
CA LEU A 86 13.67 -13.30 0.38
C LEU A 86 13.68 -11.81 0.74
N VAL A 87 12.71 -11.06 0.20
CA VAL A 87 12.53 -9.64 0.52
C VAL A 87 11.86 -9.54 1.88
N VAL A 88 12.54 -8.94 2.85
CA VAL A 88 11.97 -8.64 4.16
C VAL A 88 11.08 -7.40 4.02
N PRO A 89 9.78 -7.51 4.35
CA PRO A 89 8.89 -6.35 4.37
C PRO A 89 9.40 -5.31 5.37
N GLU A 90 9.29 -4.03 5.02
CA GLU A 90 9.61 -2.93 5.92
C GLU A 90 8.40 -2.59 6.80
N LEU A 91 8.67 -2.24 8.06
CA LEU A 91 7.62 -1.81 8.99
C LEU A 91 7.10 -0.43 8.54
N PRO A 92 5.78 -0.26 8.33
CA PRO A 92 5.22 1.03 7.96
C PRO A 92 5.42 2.03 9.10
N ARG A 93 5.69 3.28 8.74
CA ARG A 93 5.85 4.37 9.70
C ARG A 93 4.48 4.77 10.23
N ALA A 94 4.37 4.93 11.55
CA ALA A 94 3.17 5.48 12.16
C ALA A 94 2.99 6.95 11.75
N PRO A 95 1.75 7.38 11.42
CA PRO A 95 1.49 8.77 11.09
C PRO A 95 1.66 9.66 12.32
N GLU A 96 2.13 10.88 12.10
CA GLU A 96 2.23 11.89 13.15
C GLU A 96 0.84 12.51 13.42
N SER A 97 0.63 13.07 14.62
CA SER A 97 -0.66 13.69 14.97
C SER A 97 -1.06 14.82 14.02
N ASP A 98 -0.07 15.52 13.47
CA ASP A 98 -0.25 16.68 12.61
C ASP A 98 -0.74 16.30 11.21
N GLU A 99 -0.60 15.04 10.81
CA GLU A 99 -1.14 14.50 9.57
C GLU A 99 -2.65 14.20 9.69
N CYS A 100 -3.16 14.09 10.91
CA CYS A 100 -4.58 13.92 11.16
C CYS A 100 -5.30 15.28 11.02
N CYS A 101 -6.12 15.41 9.98
CA CYS A 101 -6.86 16.64 9.73
C CYS A 101 -7.93 16.97 10.79
N MET A 102 -8.29 16.03 11.67
CA MET A 102 -9.29 16.15 12.75
C MET A 102 -10.69 16.66 12.33
N SER A 103 -10.94 16.86 11.04
CA SER A 103 -12.15 17.47 10.49
C SER A 103 -13.06 16.46 9.75
N GLY A 104 -12.74 15.17 9.82
CA GLY A 104 -13.52 14.10 9.20
C GLY A 104 -13.28 13.99 7.69
N CYS A 105 -12.03 13.76 7.27
CA CYS A 105 -11.69 13.47 5.87
C CYS A 105 -12.34 12.16 5.39
N ALA A 106 -12.57 12.05 4.08
CA ALA A 106 -13.15 10.85 3.46
C ALA A 106 -12.27 9.59 3.61
N VAL A 107 -10.96 9.76 3.79
CA VAL A 107 -10.00 8.68 4.06
C VAL A 107 -9.17 9.12 5.27
N CYS A 108 -9.16 8.32 6.33
CA CYS A 108 -8.37 8.59 7.52
C CYS A 108 -6.94 8.07 7.34
N VAL A 109 -5.95 8.86 7.76
CA VAL A 109 -4.53 8.46 7.71
C VAL A 109 -4.29 7.23 8.60
N TYR A 110 -4.99 7.14 9.74
CA TYR A 110 -4.89 5.97 10.61
C TYR A 110 -5.44 4.71 9.96
N ASP A 111 -6.52 4.78 9.18
CA ASP A 111 -7.06 3.63 8.45
C ASP A 111 -6.05 3.12 7.41
N LEU A 112 -5.42 4.03 6.65
CA LEU A 112 -4.35 3.67 5.71
C LEU A 112 -3.16 3.01 6.42
N TYR A 113 -2.80 3.53 7.60
CA TYR A 113 -1.76 2.92 8.42
C TYR A 113 -2.16 1.52 8.88
N GLU A 114 -3.38 1.32 9.37
CA GLU A 114 -3.88 0.01 9.78
C GLU A 114 -3.90 -1.00 8.63
N GLU A 115 -4.33 -0.59 7.45
CA GLU A 115 -4.28 -1.40 6.23
C GLU A 115 -2.85 -1.80 5.87
N SER A 116 -1.91 -0.83 5.92
CA SER A 116 -0.49 -1.09 5.66
C SER A 116 0.11 -2.04 6.70
N MET A 117 -0.28 -1.92 7.98
CA MET A 117 0.12 -2.80 9.07
C MET A 117 -0.46 -4.21 8.91
N ALA A 118 -1.70 -4.33 8.46
CA ALA A 118 -2.32 -5.62 8.15
C ALA A 118 -1.61 -6.31 6.98
N ALA A 119 -1.26 -5.57 5.93
CA ALA A 119 -0.48 -6.07 4.81
C ALA A 119 0.93 -6.52 5.24
N TYR A 120 1.61 -5.72 6.07
CA TYR A 120 2.91 -6.08 6.65
C TYR A 120 2.86 -7.40 7.41
N LYS A 121 1.89 -7.56 8.33
CA LYS A 121 1.72 -8.79 9.12
C LYS A 121 1.49 -10.02 8.23
N LYS A 122 0.68 -9.90 7.17
CA LYS A 122 0.44 -10.98 6.20
C LYS A 122 1.73 -11.38 5.49
N ASN A 123 2.49 -10.40 4.98
CA ASN A 123 3.74 -10.66 4.27
C ASN A 123 4.80 -11.29 5.19
N VAL A 124 4.89 -10.82 6.44
CA VAL A 124 5.75 -11.41 7.48
C VAL A 124 5.36 -12.86 7.75
N ALA A 125 4.08 -13.17 7.89
CA ALA A 125 3.62 -14.55 8.11
C ALA A 125 3.99 -15.47 6.94
N VAL A 126 3.81 -15.01 5.70
CA VAL A 126 4.23 -15.76 4.50
C VAL A 126 5.74 -15.98 4.52
N LEU A 127 6.53 -14.96 4.81
CA LEU A 127 7.99 -15.05 4.86
C LEU A 127 8.48 -16.00 5.97
N ARG A 128 7.85 -15.99 7.14
CA ARG A 128 8.14 -16.97 8.21
C ARG A 128 7.85 -18.39 7.74
N ASN A 129 6.70 -18.62 7.09
CA ASN A 129 6.35 -19.94 6.56
C ASN A 129 7.37 -20.43 5.53
N THR A 130 7.88 -19.55 4.66
CA THR A 130 8.93 -19.90 3.70
C THR A 130 10.27 -20.18 4.37
N LEU A 131 10.62 -19.47 5.44
CA LEU A 131 11.85 -19.73 6.19
C LEU A 131 11.79 -21.06 6.93
N VAL A 132 10.63 -21.39 7.50
CA VAL A 132 10.39 -22.69 8.14
C VAL A 132 10.46 -23.82 7.11
N SER A 133 9.88 -23.65 5.92
CA SER A 133 9.98 -24.68 4.86
C SER A 133 11.42 -24.86 4.33
N MET A 134 12.24 -23.82 4.41
CA MET A 134 13.68 -23.89 4.14
C MET A 134 14.50 -24.48 5.30
N GLY A 135 13.88 -24.76 6.45
CA GLY A 135 14.55 -25.31 7.63
C GLY A 135 15.44 -24.31 8.38
N VAL A 136 15.20 -23.00 8.22
CA VAL A 136 15.97 -21.96 8.91
C VAL A 136 15.44 -21.78 10.33
N PRO A 137 16.25 -21.98 11.38
CA PRO A 137 15.82 -21.85 12.76
C PRO A 137 15.50 -20.38 13.12
N GLU A 138 14.55 -20.17 14.03
CA GLU A 138 13.99 -18.83 14.36
C GLU A 138 15.04 -17.86 14.95
N TYR A 139 16.12 -18.36 15.57
CA TYR A 139 17.20 -17.52 16.10
C TYR A 139 18.03 -16.81 15.02
N GLU A 140 18.03 -17.32 13.78
CA GLU A 140 18.74 -16.70 12.65
C GLU A 140 17.92 -15.60 11.98
N TRP A 141 16.65 -15.44 12.37
CA TRP A 141 15.77 -14.50 11.72
C TRP A 141 16.08 -13.07 12.17
N PRO A 142 15.89 -12.07 11.29
CA PRO A 142 16.04 -10.68 11.68
C PRO A 142 15.09 -10.30 12.82
N THR A 143 15.56 -9.50 13.77
CA THR A 143 14.81 -9.09 14.98
C THR A 143 13.46 -8.45 14.65
N SER A 144 13.35 -7.78 13.50
CA SER A 144 12.11 -7.15 13.01
C SER A 144 10.98 -8.14 12.68
N ILE A 145 11.34 -9.39 12.36
CA ILE A 145 10.42 -10.45 11.93
C ILE A 145 10.26 -11.48 13.04
N MET A 146 11.10 -11.48 14.07
CA MET A 146 10.92 -12.34 15.23
C MET A 146 9.57 -12.08 15.90
N SER A 147 8.96 -13.14 16.41
CA SER A 147 7.73 -13.06 17.16
C SER A 147 8.00 -12.39 18.53
N PRO A 148 7.22 -11.38 18.96
CA PRO A 148 7.38 -10.80 20.31
C PRO A 148 6.97 -11.76 21.46
N THR A 149 6.72 -13.02 21.15
CA THR A 149 5.73 -13.88 21.82
C THR A 149 6.17 -14.36 23.19
N GLU A 150 7.46 -14.50 23.49
CA GLU A 150 7.84 -14.97 24.82
C GLU A 150 7.76 -13.90 25.92
N ASN A 151 7.91 -12.62 25.57
CA ASN A 151 8.04 -11.56 26.57
C ASN A 151 6.68 -11.00 27.00
N VAL A 152 5.66 -11.10 26.14
CA VAL A 152 4.30 -10.60 26.43
C VAL A 152 3.53 -11.57 27.33
N GLU A 153 3.59 -12.88 27.07
CA GLU A 153 2.90 -13.91 27.87
C GLU A 153 3.47 -14.01 29.30
N ARG A 154 4.79 -13.89 29.45
CA ARG A 154 5.43 -13.87 30.78
C ARG A 154 4.99 -12.65 31.60
N LYS A 155 4.86 -11.48 30.96
CA LYS A 155 4.42 -10.25 31.62
C LYS A 155 2.95 -10.33 32.05
N SER A 156 2.06 -10.86 31.20
CA SER A 156 0.64 -11.01 31.56
C SER A 156 0.46 -11.99 32.74
N ASN A 157 1.20 -13.09 32.76
CA ASN A 157 1.12 -14.07 33.86
C ASN A 157 1.60 -13.47 35.20
N VAL A 158 2.70 -12.71 35.19
CA VAL A 158 3.18 -12.00 36.38
C VAL A 158 2.16 -10.98 36.87
N THR A 159 1.56 -10.19 35.97
CA THR A 159 0.55 -9.18 36.37
C THR A 159 -0.72 -9.80 36.96
N LEU A 160 -1.18 -10.95 36.45
CA LEU A 160 -2.34 -11.65 36.99
C LEU A 160 -2.05 -12.26 38.37
N SER A 161 -0.85 -12.80 38.57
CA SER A 161 -0.41 -13.34 39.87
C SER A 161 -0.42 -12.28 40.98
N VAL A 162 0.09 -11.08 40.69
CA VAL A 162 0.13 -9.97 41.67
C VAL A 162 -1.27 -9.51 42.07
N PHE A 163 -2.21 -9.46 41.12
CA PHE A 163 -3.59 -9.07 41.40
C PHE A 163 -4.30 -10.10 42.29
N GLU A 164 -4.10 -11.39 42.02
CA GLU A 164 -4.68 -12.48 42.82
C GLU A 164 -4.18 -12.45 44.28
N GLU A 165 -2.89 -12.19 44.49
CA GLU A 165 -2.32 -12.03 45.83
C GLU A 165 -2.93 -10.84 46.58
N MET A 166 -3.10 -9.71 45.90
CA MET A 166 -3.75 -8.53 46.49
C MET A 166 -5.20 -8.81 46.89
N GLU A 167 -5.96 -9.55 46.06
CA GLU A 167 -7.34 -9.92 46.37
C GLU A 167 -7.42 -10.82 47.62
N ARG A 168 -6.50 -11.78 47.78
CA ARG A 168 -6.42 -12.63 48.98
C ARG A 168 -6.10 -11.80 50.22
N ALA A 169 -5.13 -10.91 50.13
CA ALA A 169 -4.76 -10.02 51.24
C ALA A 169 -5.91 -9.09 51.67
N LEU A 170 -6.70 -8.59 50.71
CA LEU A 170 -7.89 -7.78 51.01
C LEU A 170 -8.99 -8.63 51.67
N LYS A 171 -9.23 -9.85 51.19
CA LYS A 171 -10.21 -10.77 51.82
C LYS A 171 -9.84 -11.12 53.26
N GLU A 172 -8.55 -11.30 53.55
CA GLU A 172 -8.08 -11.56 54.92
C GLU A 172 -8.30 -10.37 55.84
N LYS A 173 -7.95 -9.15 55.38
CA LYS A 173 -8.21 -7.91 56.13
C LYS A 173 -9.71 -7.66 56.34
N GLN A 174 -10.53 -7.95 55.34
CA GLN A 174 -11.98 -7.86 55.46
C GLN A 174 -12.51 -8.86 56.50
N LYS A 175 -12.09 -10.12 56.45
CA LYS A 175 -12.47 -11.15 57.43
C LYS A 175 -12.05 -10.78 58.85
N SER A 176 -10.82 -10.28 59.04
CA SER A 176 -10.36 -9.87 60.38
C SER A 176 -11.10 -8.64 60.90
N SER A 177 -11.39 -7.65 60.05
CA SER A 177 -12.19 -6.47 60.41
C SER A 177 -13.67 -6.80 60.69
N ALA A 178 -14.22 -7.81 60.01
CA ALA A 178 -15.58 -8.29 60.24
C ALA A 178 -15.68 -9.06 61.57
N ALA A 179 -14.68 -9.89 61.88
CA ALA A 179 -14.58 -10.60 63.15
C ALA A 179 -14.46 -9.65 64.35
N SER A 180 -13.62 -8.60 64.26
CA SER A 180 -13.47 -7.61 65.33
C SER A 180 -14.74 -6.76 65.56
N ARG A 181 -15.59 -6.59 64.55
CA ARG A 181 -16.87 -5.87 64.64
C ARG A 181 -17.98 -6.67 65.31
N GLN A 182 -17.88 -8.00 65.35
CA GLN A 182 -18.89 -8.87 65.98
C GLN A 182 -18.64 -9.09 67.48
N THR A 183 -17.44 -8.75 67.97
CA THR A 183 -17.02 -8.95 69.37
C THR A 183 -17.12 -7.68 70.23
N SER A 184 -17.82 -6.65 69.75
CA SER A 184 -18.17 -5.43 70.46
C SER A 184 -19.69 -5.28 70.51
#